data_AF-A0A5J4E823-F1
#
_entry.id   AF-A0A5J4E823-F1
#
_cell.length_a   1.000
_cell.length_b   1.000
_cell.length_c   1.000
_cell.angle_alpha   90.00
_cell.angle_beta   90.00
_cell.angle_gamma   90.00
#
_symmetry.space_group_name_H-M   'P 1'
#
loop_
_entity.id
_entity.type
_entity.pdbx_description
1 polymer ?
#
loop_
_entity_poly.entity_id
_entity_poly.type
_entity_poly.pdbx_seq_one_letter_code
_entity_poly.pdbx_strand_id
1 'polypeptide(L)' 'MGGVFVIETVSVMLQVASFKLTGKRIFRMAPLHHHYELKGWAEPKVIVRFWIITVILVLVGLSSLKIR' A
#
# COMPACT_ATOMS: atom_id res chain seq x y z
N MET A 1 -5.48 -6.40 -9.49
CA MET A 1 -5.07 -7.06 -8.23
C MET A 1 -3.65 -6.68 -7.81
N GLY A 2 -2.67 -6.56 -8.72
CA GLY A 2 -1.26 -6.29 -8.37
C GLY A 2 -0.94 -4.94 -7.71
N GLY A 3 -1.72 -3.88 -7.97
CA GLY A 3 -1.34 -2.52 -7.60
C GLY A 3 -1.16 -2.29 -6.08
N VAL A 4 -2.01 -2.86 -5.24
CA VAL A 4 -1.84 -2.76 -3.78
C VAL A 4 -0.60 -3.52 -3.30
N PHE A 5 -0.28 -4.68 -3.86
CA PHE A 5 0.94 -5.41 -3.51
C PHE A 5 2.21 -4.62 -3.86
N VAL A 6 2.20 -3.89 -4.98
CA VAL A 6 3.31 -3.00 -5.34
C VAL A 6 3.46 -1.89 -4.30
N ILE A 7 2.35 -1.26 -3.88
CA ILE A 7 2.37 -0.22 -2.84
C ILE A 7 2.92 -0.76 -1.51
N GLU A 8 2.48 -1.95 -1.09
CA GLU A 8 2.98 -2.60 0.13
C GLU A 8 4.50 -2.83 0.05
N THR A 9 4.98 -3.32 -1.09
CA THR A 9 6.41 -3.59 -1.31
C THR A 9 7.23 -2.30 -1.32
N VAL A 10 6.74 -1.28 -2.03
CA VAL A 10 7.37 0.05 -2.06
C VAL A 10 7.41 0.67 -0.67
N SER A 11 6.37 0.47 0.16
CA SER A 11 6.38 0.96 1.54
C SER A 11 7.52 0.37 2.36
N VAL A 12 7.82 -0.93 2.19
CA VAL A 12 8.94 -1.60 2.85
C VAL A 12 10.27 -1.07 2.33
N MET A 13 10.42 -0.94 1.01
CA MET A 13 11.64 -0.40 0.39
C MET A 13 11.95 1.01 0.89
N LEU A 14 10.96 1.91 0.89
CA LEU A 14 11.11 3.28 1.37
C LEU A 14 11.40 3.33 2.87
N GLN A 15 10.75 2.49 3.67
CA GLN A 15 11.00 2.40 5.11
C GLN A 15 12.45 1.98 5.39
N VAL A 16 12.94 0.93 4.70
CA VAL A 16 14.30 0.43 4.85
C VAL A 16 15.32 1.46 4.34
N ALA A 17 15.08 2.07 3.19
CA ALA A 17 15.95 3.11 2.63
C ALA A 17 16.06 4.31 3.58
N SER A 18 14.94 4.82 4.09
CA SER A 18 14.93 5.93 5.04
C SER A 18 15.69 5.59 6.32
N PHE A 19 15.47 4.40 6.88
CA PHE A 19 16.15 4.00 8.11
C PHE A 19 17.66 3.83 7.91
N LYS A 20 18.10 3.30 6.76
CA LYS A 20 19.53 3.17 6.43
C LYS A 20 20.20 4.52 6.17
N LEU A 21 19.52 5.46 5.51
CA LEU A 21 20.12 6.74 5.12
C LEU A 21 20.04 7.81 6.22
N THR A 22 18.95 7.83 6.98
CA THR A 22 18.65 8.92 7.92
C THR A 22 18.48 8.46 9.37
N GLY A 23 18.41 7.14 9.61
CA GLY A 23 18.07 6.57 10.92
C GLY A 23 16.61 6.78 11.34
N LYS A 24 15.79 7.43 10.50
CA LYS A 24 14.41 7.78 10.82
C LYS A 24 13.43 6.91 10.04
N ARG A 25 12.34 6.53 10.71
CA ARG A 25 11.20 5.82 10.12
C ARG A 25 10.24 6.85 9.48
N ILE A 26 9.75 6.55 8.27
CA ILE A 26 8.75 7.39 7.58
C ILE A 26 7.31 6.90 7.84
N PHE A 27 7.14 5.59 8.03
CA PHE A 27 5.91 4.97 8.48
C PHE A 27 6.09 4.47 9.91
N ARG A 28 5.00 4.49 10.71
CA ARG A 28 4.96 3.84 12.04
C ARG A 28 5.45 2.39 11.99
N MET A 29 5.00 1.64 10.98
CA MET A 29 5.46 0.30 10.63
C MET A 29 5.28 0.12 9.12
N ALA A 30 6.12 -0.71 8.51
CA ALA A 30 5.93 -1.21 7.16
C ALA A 30 5.74 -2.74 7.25
N PRO A 31 4.87 -3.35 6.44
CA PRO A 31 4.14 -2.77 5.29
C PRO A 31 3.02 -1.78 5.66
N LEU A 32 2.40 -1.14 4.65
CA LEU A 32 1.50 -0.01 4.83
C LEU A 32 0.22 -0.38 5.62
N HIS A 33 -0.25 -1.63 5.56
CA HIS A 33 -1.44 -2.02 6.34
C HIS A 33 -1.21 -1.89 7.86
N HIS A 34 -0.06 -2.35 8.38
CA HIS A 34 0.29 -2.19 9.79
C HIS A 34 0.47 -0.72 10.21
N HIS A 35 0.87 0.16 9.27
CA HIS A 35 0.88 1.60 9.54
C HIS A 35 -0.50 2.11 9.97
N TYR A 36 -1.56 1.63 9.31
CA TYR A 36 -2.94 2.01 9.60
C TYR A 36 -3.50 1.33 10.84
N GLU A 37 -3.14 0.07 11.09
CA GLU A 37 -3.47 -0.61 12.36
C GLU A 37 -2.90 0.15 13.56
N LEU A 38 -1.62 0.54 13.50
CA LEU A 38 -0.99 1.37 14.54
C LEU A 38 -1.53 2.81 14.59
N LYS A 39 -2.27 3.25 13.57
CA LYS A 39 -3.04 4.51 13.59
C LYS A 39 -4.41 4.33 14.26
N GLY A 40 -4.73 3.12 14.74
CA GLY A 40 -5.98 2.79 15.43
C GLY A 40 -7.09 2.28 14.52
N TRP A 41 -6.79 1.86 13.28
CA TRP A 41 -7.81 1.26 12.42
C TRP A 41 -7.95 -0.23 12.76
N ALA A 42 -9.19 -0.68 12.93
CA ALA A 42 -9.47 -2.11 13.03
C ALA A 42 -9.04 -2.82 11.74
N GLU A 43 -8.44 -4.00 11.86
CA GLU A 43 -7.94 -4.79 10.74
C GLU A 43 -8.98 -4.99 9.61
N PRO A 44 -10.26 -5.34 9.88
CA PRO A 44 -11.27 -5.46 8.83
C PRO A 44 -11.49 -4.15 8.05
N LYS A 45 -11.35 -3.00 8.73
CA LYS A 45 -11.49 -1.68 8.12
C LYS A 45 -10.35 -1.40 7.15
N VAL A 46 -9.13 -1.83 7.47
CA VAL A 46 -7.96 -1.69 6.58
C VAL A 46 -8.14 -2.58 5.35
N ILE A 47 -8.51 -3.84 5.54
CA ILE A 47 -8.74 -4.82 4.47
C ILE A 47 -9.78 -4.30 3.47
N VAL A 48 -10.95 -3.87 3.94
CA VAL A 48 -12.03 -3.38 3.07
C VAL A 48 -11.59 -2.15 2.28
N ARG A 49 -10.84 -1.22 2.90
CA ARG A 49 -10.32 -0.03 2.20
C ARG A 49 -9.29 -0.40 1.13
N PHE A 50 -8.43 -1.37 1.40
CA PHE A 50 -7.45 -1.85 0.44
C PHE A 50 -8.13 -2.58 -0.73
N TRP A 51 -9.24 -3.27 -0.49
CA TRP A 51 -10.06 -3.85 -1.55
C TRP A 51 -10.70 -2.78 -2.44
N ILE A 52 -11.24 -1.70 -1.87
CA ILE A 52 -11.78 -0.58 -2.65
C ILE A 52 -10.69 -0.01 -3.57
N ILE A 53 -9.49 0.24 -3.05
CA ILE A 53 -8.34 0.70 -3.85
C ILE A 53 -7.98 -0.32 -4.93
N THR A 54 -7.99 -1.61 -4.59
CA THR A 54 -7.69 -2.69 -5.54
C THR A 54 -8.68 -2.70 -6.71
N VAL A 55 -9.98 -2.56 -6.44
CA VAL A 55 -11.02 -2.50 -7.48
C VAL A 55 -10.79 -1.29 -8.39
N ILE A 56 -10.52 -0.11 -7.82
CA ILE A 56 -10.22 1.10 -8.61
C ILE A 56 -9.01 0.86 -9.53
N LEU A 57 -7.92 0.31 -9.00
CA LEU A 57 -6.71 0.04 -9.79
C LEU A 57 -6.95 -1.03 -10.88
N VAL A 58 -7.82 -2.00 -10.62
CA VAL A 58 -8.25 -2.97 -11.64
C VAL A 58 -9.02 -2.27 -12.76
N LEU A 59 -9.98 -1.40 -12.44
CA LEU A 59 -10.73 -0.66 -13.44
C LEU A 59 -9.84 0.27 -14.27
N VAL A 60 -8.88 0.95 -13.63
CA VAL A 60 -7.87 1.74 -14.34
C VAL A 60 -7.05 0.85 -15.27
N GLY A 61 -6.58 -0.31 -14.79
CA GLY A 61 -5.88 -1.29 -15.61
C GLY A 61 -6.68 -1.73 -16.83
N LEU A 62 -7.96 -2.08 -16.64
CA LEU A 62 -8.87 -2.45 -17.73
C LEU A 62 -9.08 -1.29 -18.72
N SER A 63 -9.24 -0.06 -18.23
CA SER A 63 -9.39 1.12 -19.09
C SER A 63 -8.12 1.44 -19.90
N SER A 64 -6.95 1.05 -19.39
CA SER A 64 -5.65 1.25 -20.05
C SER A 64 -5.38 0.22 -21.15
N LEU A 65 -6.08 -0.92 -21.14
CA LEU A 65 -6.01 -1.88 -22.24
C LEU A 65 -6.71 -1.27 -23.45
N LYS A 66 -5.92 -0.82 -24.43
CA LYS A 66 -6.42 -0.59 -25.79
C LYS A 66 -6.79 -1.94 -26.40
N ILE A 67 -8.07 -2.28 -26.36
CA ILE A 67 -8.64 -3.35 -27.19
C ILE A 67 -9.00 -2.70 -28.52
N ARG A 68 -8.01 -2.59 -29.41
CA ARG A 68 -8.20 -2.29 -30.84
C ARG A 68 -7.12 -3.00 -31.65
#